data_AF-A0A7J7W1C6-F1
#
_entry.id   AF-A0A7J7W1C6-F1
#
_cell.length_a   1.000
_cell.length_b   1.000
_cell.length_c   1.000
_cell.angle_alpha   90.00
_cell.angle_beta   90.00
_cell.angle_gamma   90.00
#
_symmetry.space_group_name_H-M   'P 1'
#
loop_
_entity.id
_entity.type
_entity.pdbx_description
1 polymer ?
#
loop_
_entity_poly.entity_id
_entity_poly.type
_entity_poly.pdbx_seq_one_letter_code
_entity_poly.pdbx_strand_id
1 'polypeptide(L)'
;MHSAYGDIILTFYEPSILPRLGFAVSLLLGLAEQEKSKQIKIAALKCLQVLLLQCDCDDHPRSLGELEQKQLGDLFASFLPGISTALTRVITGDQTLLISQAATSAMMDICHACGYDSLQQLINQNSDYLVNGISLNLRHLSLHPHTPKVLEVMLRNSDASLLPLVADVVQDVLATLDQFYDKRATSFVSVLHALLAALAQWFPDTSDLGQLQEQIIGEEGSHLSQRSTTLQDRLENITTAEDIEQFLLNYLKEKDVADGNVSEFDEEEEQSDPPKVDENDTGPHVEPPLPLQIQIATDVMERCIHLLSDKNLKIRLKVLDVLDLCVVVLQSHQNQLLPLAHRAWPPLVRRLTNDDPLAVLRAFKVLRTLGGKCGDFLRSRFCKDVLPKLAGSLVAQAPVSARAGPVYTHTLAFKLQLAVLQGLGPLCERLDLGEGDLNKVADACLIYLSAKQPVKLQEAARRVFFHLMKVDPDCTWFLLNELYCPEQLLPPHPACDGVTPPWPEAMAAAEKTARWIRQPIDL
;
A
#
# COMPACT_ATOMS: atom_id res chain seq x y z
N MET A 1 14.68 -26.87 -40.42
CA MET A 1 15.18 -28.25 -40.19
C MET A 1 13.93 -29.09 -39.95
N HIS A 2 13.48 -29.98 -40.85
CA HIS A 2 12.10 -30.53 -40.77
C HIS A 2 11.91 -32.03 -41.01
N SER A 3 12.97 -32.82 -41.24
CA SER A 3 12.85 -34.24 -41.64
C SER A 3 13.53 -35.24 -40.69
N ALA A 4 13.76 -34.86 -39.43
CA ALA A 4 14.48 -35.68 -38.45
C ALA A 4 13.96 -35.44 -37.01
N TYR A 5 12.64 -35.32 -36.87
CA TYR A 5 11.99 -34.57 -35.78
C TYR A 5 11.77 -35.32 -34.46
N GLY A 6 11.94 -36.64 -34.43
CA GLY A 6 11.82 -37.44 -33.20
C GLY A 6 13.14 -37.48 -32.45
N ASP A 7 13.97 -38.46 -32.81
CA ASP A 7 15.06 -38.92 -31.95
C ASP A 7 16.23 -37.91 -31.85
N ILE A 8 16.50 -37.14 -32.91
CA ILE A 8 17.63 -36.18 -32.90
C ILE A 8 17.39 -35.04 -31.89
N ILE A 9 16.14 -34.62 -31.71
CA ILE A 9 15.81 -33.58 -30.72
C ILE A 9 16.10 -34.10 -29.30
N LEU A 10 15.78 -35.36 -29.00
CA LEU A 10 16.12 -35.97 -27.71
C LEU A 10 17.65 -36.09 -27.50
N THR A 11 18.43 -36.42 -28.56
CA THR A 11 19.91 -36.45 -28.43
C THR A 11 20.53 -35.09 -28.09
N PHE A 12 19.87 -33.97 -28.41
CA PHE A 12 20.34 -32.63 -28.01
C PHE A 12 20.24 -32.37 -26.50
N TYR A 13 19.40 -33.13 -25.79
CA TYR A 13 19.18 -33.03 -24.34
C TYR A 13 19.85 -34.16 -23.56
N GLU A 14 20.69 -34.98 -24.21
CA GLU A 14 21.57 -35.90 -23.48
C GLU A 14 22.56 -35.14 -22.56
N PRO A 15 22.92 -35.71 -21.39
CA PRO A 15 24.02 -35.21 -20.57
C PRO A 15 25.36 -35.09 -21.32
N SER A 16 25.54 -35.84 -22.41
CA SER A 16 26.69 -35.77 -23.32
C SER A 16 26.80 -34.43 -24.07
N ILE A 17 25.68 -33.75 -24.31
CA ILE A 17 25.58 -32.50 -25.07
C ILE A 17 25.44 -31.27 -24.15
N LEU A 18 25.18 -31.47 -22.85
CA LEU A 18 25.04 -30.43 -21.82
C LEU A 18 26.02 -29.23 -21.95
N PRO A 19 27.35 -29.40 -22.17
CA PRO A 19 28.26 -28.25 -22.29
C PRO A 19 28.00 -27.37 -23.53
N ARG A 20 27.49 -27.96 -24.61
CA ARG A 20 27.14 -27.24 -25.85
C ARG A 20 25.80 -26.50 -25.69
N LEU A 21 24.83 -27.13 -25.02
CA LEU A 21 23.55 -26.50 -24.68
C LEU A 21 23.76 -25.30 -23.75
N GLY A 22 24.58 -25.47 -22.69
CA GLY A 22 24.94 -24.38 -21.78
C GLY A 22 25.65 -23.21 -22.44
N PHE A 23 26.50 -23.48 -23.45
CA PHE A 23 27.08 -22.43 -24.29
C PHE A 23 26.03 -21.70 -25.14
N ALA A 24 25.10 -22.44 -25.78
CA ALA A 24 24.03 -21.85 -26.58
C ALA A 24 23.08 -20.99 -25.73
N VAL A 25 22.66 -21.48 -24.55
CA VAL A 25 21.88 -20.72 -23.57
C VAL A 25 22.62 -19.46 -23.14
N SER A 26 23.90 -19.58 -22.77
CA SER A 26 24.73 -18.44 -22.35
C SER A 26 24.89 -17.38 -23.45
N LEU A 27 25.02 -17.80 -24.71
CA LEU A 27 25.10 -16.91 -25.88
C LEU A 27 23.77 -16.17 -26.12
N LEU A 28 22.63 -16.86 -26.04
CA LEU A 28 21.31 -16.25 -26.20
C LEU A 28 20.98 -15.27 -25.08
N LEU A 29 21.32 -15.59 -23.83
CA LEU A 29 21.20 -14.68 -22.69
C LEU A 29 22.08 -13.44 -22.87
N GLY A 30 23.34 -13.62 -23.30
CA GLY A 30 24.25 -12.51 -23.60
C GLY A 30 23.75 -11.60 -24.71
N LEU A 31 23.14 -12.16 -25.77
CA LEU A 31 22.48 -11.39 -26.82
C LEU A 31 21.24 -10.63 -26.28
N ALA A 32 20.40 -11.26 -25.46
CA ALA A 32 19.23 -10.61 -24.87
C ALA A 32 19.62 -9.45 -23.92
N GLU A 33 20.70 -9.62 -23.14
CA GLU A 33 21.22 -8.60 -22.21
C GLU A 33 21.90 -7.44 -22.96
N GLN A 34 22.88 -7.73 -23.82
CA GLN A 34 23.90 -6.75 -24.25
C GLN A 34 23.67 -6.12 -25.63
N GLU A 35 22.80 -6.67 -26.48
CA GLU A 35 22.58 -6.11 -27.82
C GLU A 35 21.89 -4.75 -27.83
N LYS A 36 22.13 -3.98 -28.90
CA LYS A 36 21.47 -2.70 -29.17
C LYS A 36 20.22 -2.88 -30.03
N SER A 37 20.15 -3.94 -30.84
CA SER A 37 18.98 -4.20 -31.68
C SER A 37 17.86 -4.88 -30.87
N LYS A 38 16.74 -4.16 -30.71
CA LYS A 38 15.52 -4.67 -30.07
C LYS A 38 14.99 -5.95 -30.75
N GLN A 39 15.15 -6.06 -32.07
CA GLN A 39 14.78 -7.25 -32.83
C GLN A 39 15.68 -8.44 -32.49
N ILE A 40 16.99 -8.23 -32.32
CA ILE A 40 17.92 -9.31 -31.94
C ILE A 40 17.65 -9.76 -30.50
N LYS A 41 17.37 -8.83 -29.57
CA LYS A 41 16.95 -9.19 -28.20
C LYS A 41 15.70 -10.08 -28.18
N ILE A 42 14.64 -9.67 -28.88
CA ILE A 42 13.39 -10.44 -28.95
C ILE A 42 13.61 -11.79 -29.65
N ALA A 43 14.41 -11.83 -30.71
CA ALA A 43 14.78 -13.09 -31.37
C ALA A 43 15.57 -14.03 -30.45
N ALA A 44 16.52 -13.50 -29.67
CA ALA A 44 17.30 -14.30 -28.72
C ALA A 44 16.43 -14.89 -27.60
N LEU A 45 15.47 -14.12 -27.07
CA LEU A 45 14.48 -14.59 -26.10
C LEU A 45 13.57 -15.67 -26.71
N LYS A 46 13.09 -15.49 -27.95
CA LYS A 46 12.30 -16.51 -28.66
C LYS A 46 13.09 -17.77 -28.96
N CYS A 47 14.37 -17.66 -29.32
CA CYS A 47 15.25 -18.83 -29.45
C CYS A 47 15.43 -19.57 -28.11
N LEU A 48 15.39 -18.87 -26.97
CA LEU A 48 15.44 -19.48 -25.64
C LEU A 48 14.17 -20.29 -25.34
N GLN A 49 12.99 -19.78 -25.73
CA GLN A 49 11.71 -20.50 -25.64
C GLN A 49 11.68 -21.74 -26.55
N VAL A 50 12.16 -21.61 -27.79
CA VAL A 50 12.24 -22.72 -28.76
C VAL A 50 13.26 -23.79 -28.32
N LEU A 51 14.31 -23.45 -27.57
CA LEU A 51 15.22 -24.43 -26.96
C LEU A 51 14.55 -25.28 -25.84
N LEU A 52 13.38 -24.88 -25.36
CA LEU A 52 12.50 -25.67 -24.49
C LEU A 52 11.34 -26.35 -25.25
N LEU A 53 11.40 -26.35 -26.59
CA LEU A 53 10.40 -26.92 -27.48
C LEU A 53 9.00 -26.26 -27.39
N GLN A 54 8.89 -25.10 -26.72
CA GLN A 54 7.68 -24.29 -26.71
C GLN A 54 7.70 -23.34 -27.91
N CYS A 55 6.83 -23.61 -28.89
CA CYS A 55 6.67 -22.81 -30.10
C CYS A 55 5.19 -22.67 -30.43
N ASP A 56 4.71 -21.43 -30.56
CA ASP A 56 3.36 -21.08 -31.08
C ASP A 56 3.26 -21.33 -32.60
N CYS A 57 3.69 -22.49 -33.09
CA CYS A 57 3.73 -22.81 -34.52
C CYS A 57 2.93 -24.08 -34.83
N ASP A 58 1.89 -23.94 -35.65
CA ASP A 58 0.87 -24.97 -35.94
C ASP A 58 1.45 -26.31 -36.44
N ASP A 59 2.66 -26.30 -37.02
CA ASP A 59 3.39 -27.47 -37.52
C ASP A 59 4.08 -28.34 -36.43
N HIS A 60 3.86 -28.09 -35.12
CA HIS A 60 4.47 -28.87 -34.01
C HIS A 60 3.45 -29.72 -33.20
N PRO A 61 2.86 -30.79 -33.76
CA PRO A 61 1.78 -31.56 -33.13
C PRO A 61 2.25 -32.61 -32.09
N ARG A 62 3.44 -32.43 -31.47
CA ARG A 62 3.97 -33.41 -30.51
C ARG A 62 4.32 -32.75 -29.17
N SER A 63 3.36 -32.78 -28.25
CA SER A 63 3.64 -32.63 -26.82
C SER A 63 4.66 -33.69 -26.38
N LEU A 64 5.67 -33.27 -25.63
CA LEU A 64 6.58 -34.19 -24.95
C LEU A 64 5.80 -35.13 -24.02
N GLY A 65 6.28 -36.36 -23.85
CA GLY A 65 5.85 -37.19 -22.73
C GLY A 65 6.34 -36.61 -21.40
N GLU A 66 5.61 -36.81 -20.31
CA GLU A 66 5.96 -36.31 -18.97
C GLU A 66 7.42 -36.58 -18.58
N LEU A 67 7.93 -37.76 -18.98
CA LEU A 67 9.29 -38.22 -18.69
C LEU A 67 10.35 -37.52 -19.55
N GLU A 68 10.02 -37.15 -20.79
CA GLU A 68 10.88 -36.36 -21.70
C GLU A 68 10.92 -34.89 -21.25
N GLN A 69 9.75 -34.33 -20.89
CA GLN A 69 9.62 -32.98 -20.35
C GLN A 69 10.35 -32.83 -19.01
N LYS A 70 10.29 -33.86 -18.15
CA LYS A 70 11.08 -33.89 -16.91
C LYS A 70 12.58 -33.96 -17.16
N GLN A 71 13.05 -34.77 -18.10
CA GLN A 71 14.49 -34.80 -18.46
C GLN A 71 14.97 -33.46 -19.00
N LEU A 72 14.17 -32.77 -19.82
CA LEU A 72 14.43 -31.42 -20.29
C LEU A 72 14.53 -30.43 -19.11
N GLY A 73 13.60 -30.51 -18.15
CA GLY A 73 13.59 -29.70 -16.94
C GLY A 73 14.79 -29.91 -16.03
N ASP A 74 15.11 -31.16 -15.70
CA ASP A 74 16.29 -31.55 -14.90
C ASP A 74 17.59 -31.05 -15.55
N LEU A 75 17.66 -31.04 -16.88
CA LEU A 75 18.81 -30.53 -17.64
C LEU A 75 18.90 -28.99 -17.59
N PHE A 76 17.80 -28.27 -17.79
CA PHE A 76 17.77 -26.80 -17.76
C PHE A 76 17.89 -26.23 -16.34
N ALA A 77 17.51 -26.99 -15.31
CA ALA A 77 17.74 -26.65 -13.91
C ALA A 77 19.22 -26.32 -13.62
N SER A 78 20.16 -26.98 -14.31
CA SER A 78 21.61 -26.73 -14.19
C SER A 78 22.05 -25.33 -14.68
N PHE A 79 21.29 -24.69 -15.58
CA PHE A 79 21.55 -23.35 -16.09
C PHE A 79 20.69 -22.27 -15.43
N LEU A 80 19.73 -22.68 -14.60
CA LEU A 80 18.65 -21.87 -14.07
C LEU A 80 19.08 -20.63 -13.27
N PRO A 81 20.16 -20.66 -12.45
CA PRO A 81 20.66 -19.45 -11.79
C PRO A 81 21.20 -18.40 -12.79
N GLY A 82 21.84 -18.85 -13.87
CA GLY A 82 22.34 -17.98 -14.94
C GLY A 82 21.20 -17.40 -15.79
N ILE A 83 20.25 -18.25 -16.18
CA ILE A 83 19.02 -17.85 -16.88
C ILE A 83 18.25 -16.82 -16.04
N SER A 84 17.96 -17.14 -14.78
CA SER A 84 17.18 -16.27 -13.88
C SER A 84 17.86 -14.91 -13.68
N THR A 85 19.18 -14.90 -13.45
CA THR A 85 19.96 -13.66 -13.33
C THR A 85 19.89 -12.82 -14.61
N ALA A 86 20.14 -13.42 -15.78
CA ALA A 86 20.18 -12.69 -17.04
C ALA A 86 18.79 -12.22 -17.50
N LEU A 87 17.76 -13.08 -17.43
CA LEU A 87 16.38 -12.67 -17.75
C LEU A 87 15.88 -11.59 -16.79
N THR A 88 16.16 -11.69 -15.50
CA THR A 88 15.82 -10.61 -14.55
C THR A 88 16.52 -9.30 -14.95
N ARG A 89 17.80 -9.32 -15.38
CA ARG A 89 18.48 -8.12 -15.92
C ARG A 89 17.85 -7.59 -17.21
N VAL A 90 17.35 -8.45 -18.11
CA VAL A 90 16.65 -8.02 -19.33
C VAL A 90 15.29 -7.39 -19.01
N ILE A 91 14.49 -8.04 -18.15
CA ILE A 91 13.20 -7.56 -17.63
C ILE A 91 13.33 -6.18 -16.98
N THR A 92 14.46 -5.93 -16.30
CA THR A 92 14.71 -4.73 -15.49
C THR A 92 15.52 -3.63 -16.15
N GLY A 93 16.39 -3.97 -17.10
CA GLY A 93 17.33 -3.04 -17.72
C GLY A 93 16.78 -2.36 -18.98
N ASP A 94 15.85 -3.01 -19.70
CA ASP A 94 15.28 -2.46 -20.93
C ASP A 94 13.99 -1.65 -20.66
N GLN A 95 13.92 -0.42 -21.17
CA GLN A 95 12.72 0.42 -21.02
C GLN A 95 11.58 0.01 -21.97
N THR A 96 11.80 -0.99 -22.82
CA THR A 96 10.81 -1.45 -23.80
C THR A 96 9.88 -2.50 -23.19
N LEU A 97 8.62 -2.14 -22.95
CA LEU A 97 7.60 -3.06 -22.41
C LEU A 97 7.57 -4.41 -23.14
N LEU A 98 7.64 -4.42 -24.48
CA LEU A 98 7.67 -5.64 -25.30
C LEU A 98 8.87 -6.57 -25.01
N ILE A 99 10.03 -6.02 -24.65
CA ILE A 99 11.23 -6.81 -24.31
C ILE A 99 11.11 -7.37 -22.89
N SER A 100 10.61 -6.55 -21.96
CA SER A 100 10.31 -6.97 -20.59
C SER A 100 9.26 -8.10 -20.60
N GLN A 101 8.17 -7.94 -21.35
CA GLN A 101 7.13 -8.97 -21.56
C GLN A 101 7.68 -10.25 -22.20
N ALA A 102 8.47 -10.16 -23.27
CA ALA A 102 9.07 -11.34 -23.90
C ALA A 102 10.04 -12.08 -22.96
N ALA A 103 10.79 -11.36 -22.11
CA ALA A 103 11.68 -11.97 -21.14
C ALA A 103 10.93 -12.59 -19.94
N THR A 104 9.83 -11.96 -19.49
CA THR A 104 8.94 -12.56 -18.48
C THR A 104 8.24 -13.81 -19.00
N SER A 105 7.76 -13.81 -20.25
CA SER A 105 7.20 -15.00 -20.91
C SER A 105 8.24 -16.12 -20.92
N ALA A 106 9.40 -15.89 -21.52
CA ALA A 106 10.48 -16.88 -21.56
C ALA A 106 10.87 -17.40 -20.16
N MET A 107 10.89 -16.53 -19.14
CA MET A 107 11.17 -16.94 -17.77
C MET A 107 10.08 -17.83 -17.16
N MET A 108 8.81 -17.64 -17.55
CA MET A 108 7.68 -18.47 -17.11
C MET A 108 7.60 -19.80 -17.88
N ASP A 109 7.95 -19.80 -19.17
CA ASP A 109 8.05 -21.02 -19.98
C ASP A 109 9.20 -21.91 -19.45
N ILE A 110 10.34 -21.30 -19.09
CA ILE A 110 11.45 -21.96 -18.38
C ILE A 110 11.03 -22.46 -17.00
N CYS A 111 10.26 -21.67 -16.25
CA CYS A 111 9.72 -22.06 -14.94
C CYS A 111 8.95 -23.38 -15.06
N HIS A 112 7.94 -23.43 -15.94
CA HIS A 112 7.12 -24.64 -16.14
C HIS A 112 7.90 -25.80 -16.75
N ALA A 113 8.83 -25.56 -17.69
CA ALA A 113 9.67 -26.62 -18.24
C ALA A 113 10.60 -27.25 -17.19
N CYS A 114 11.13 -26.46 -16.26
CA CYS A 114 11.94 -26.94 -15.13
C CYS A 114 11.13 -27.53 -13.97
N GLY A 115 9.82 -27.75 -14.13
CA GLY A 115 8.96 -28.38 -13.10
C GLY A 115 8.57 -27.44 -11.95
N TYR A 116 8.55 -26.13 -12.18
CA TYR A 116 8.07 -25.14 -11.23
C TYR A 116 6.67 -24.63 -11.63
N ASP A 117 5.76 -24.59 -10.65
CA ASP A 117 4.40 -24.09 -10.74
C ASP A 117 4.34 -22.55 -10.84
N SER A 118 5.37 -21.85 -10.36
CA SER A 118 5.39 -20.37 -10.37
C SER A 118 6.80 -19.76 -10.28
N LEU A 119 6.93 -18.54 -10.81
CA LEU A 119 8.12 -17.69 -10.68
C LEU A 119 8.57 -17.52 -9.20
N GLN A 120 7.63 -17.56 -8.26
CA GLN A 120 7.90 -17.49 -6.83
C GLN A 120 8.62 -18.73 -6.31
N GLN A 121 8.11 -19.91 -6.61
CA GLN A 121 8.75 -21.18 -6.27
C GLN A 121 10.15 -21.30 -6.91
N LEU A 122 10.28 -20.84 -8.17
CA LEU A 122 11.54 -20.76 -8.91
C LEU A 122 12.58 -19.90 -8.17
N ILE A 123 12.21 -18.67 -7.76
CA ILE A 123 13.13 -17.77 -7.05
C ILE A 123 13.45 -18.29 -5.66
N ASN A 124 12.44 -18.77 -4.92
CA ASN A 124 12.62 -19.24 -3.54
C ASN A 124 13.55 -20.47 -3.46
N GLN A 125 13.39 -21.47 -4.31
CA GLN A 125 14.27 -22.66 -4.31
C GLN A 125 15.70 -22.37 -4.80
N ASN A 126 15.92 -21.27 -5.53
CA ASN A 126 17.24 -20.85 -6.02
C ASN A 126 17.81 -19.65 -5.24
N SER A 127 17.19 -19.29 -4.11
CA SER A 127 17.40 -18.02 -3.43
C SER A 127 18.82 -17.83 -2.91
N ASP A 128 19.42 -18.84 -2.28
CA ASP A 128 20.82 -18.80 -1.78
C ASP A 128 21.82 -18.38 -2.85
N TYR A 129 21.73 -18.97 -4.05
CA TYR A 129 22.60 -18.67 -5.18
C TYR A 129 22.39 -17.25 -5.72
N LEU A 130 21.12 -16.82 -5.81
CA LEU A 130 20.74 -15.49 -6.30
C LEU A 130 21.17 -14.39 -5.31
N VAL A 131 20.95 -14.60 -4.01
CA VAL A 131 21.36 -13.68 -2.92
C VAL A 131 22.87 -13.53 -2.86
N ASN A 132 23.63 -14.63 -2.90
CA ASN A 132 25.10 -14.58 -2.95
C ASN A 132 25.60 -13.82 -4.19
N GLY A 133 25.02 -14.10 -5.37
CA GLY A 133 25.31 -13.37 -6.60
C GLY A 133 24.99 -11.87 -6.49
N ILE A 134 23.88 -11.50 -5.85
CA ILE A 134 23.50 -10.11 -5.62
C ILE A 134 24.47 -9.42 -4.65
N SER A 135 24.83 -10.05 -3.53
CA SER A 135 25.79 -9.52 -2.53
C SER A 135 27.13 -9.15 -3.18
N LEU A 136 27.73 -10.09 -3.92
CA LEU A 136 29.00 -9.87 -4.62
C LEU A 136 28.90 -8.74 -5.66
N ASN A 137 27.79 -8.67 -6.40
CA ASN A 137 27.59 -7.65 -7.43
C ASN A 137 27.28 -6.25 -6.86
N LEU A 138 26.65 -6.15 -5.68
CA LEU A 138 26.41 -4.87 -5.00
C LEU A 138 27.70 -4.22 -4.48
N ARG A 139 28.67 -5.02 -4.05
CA ARG A 139 30.03 -4.56 -3.69
C ARG A 139 30.77 -3.92 -4.88
N HIS A 140 30.33 -4.22 -6.11
CA HIS A 140 30.91 -3.70 -7.35
C HIS A 140 29.87 -3.02 -8.27
N LEU A 141 28.98 -2.19 -7.72
CA LEU A 141 27.93 -1.46 -8.46
C LEU A 141 28.39 -0.71 -9.72
N SER A 142 29.65 -0.22 -9.76
CA SER A 142 30.20 0.45 -10.94
C SER A 142 30.36 -0.48 -12.16
N LEU A 143 30.48 -1.79 -11.92
CA LEU A 143 30.51 -2.85 -12.94
C LEU A 143 29.12 -3.46 -13.16
N HIS A 144 28.29 -3.50 -12.10
CA HIS A 144 26.97 -4.14 -12.12
C HIS A 144 25.83 -3.18 -11.69
N PRO A 145 25.55 -2.11 -12.47
CA PRO A 145 24.60 -1.05 -12.08
C PRO A 145 23.14 -1.51 -12.01
N HIS A 146 22.80 -2.65 -12.63
CA HIS A 146 21.44 -3.23 -12.63
C HIS A 146 21.13 -4.06 -11.37
N THR A 147 22.13 -4.43 -10.56
CA THR A 147 21.97 -5.33 -9.40
C THR A 147 20.91 -4.87 -8.38
N PRO A 148 20.78 -3.58 -8.02
CA PRO A 148 19.71 -3.10 -7.14
C PRO A 148 18.32 -3.39 -7.72
N LYS A 149 18.19 -3.35 -9.05
CA LYS A 149 16.91 -3.59 -9.73
C LYS A 149 16.59 -5.08 -9.87
N VAL A 150 17.60 -5.94 -9.96
CA VAL A 150 17.46 -7.40 -9.84
C VAL A 150 16.93 -7.76 -8.45
N LEU A 151 17.50 -7.18 -7.38
CA LEU A 151 17.02 -7.36 -6.01
C LEU A 151 15.59 -6.83 -5.81
N GLU A 152 15.23 -5.68 -6.40
CA GLU A 152 13.84 -5.19 -6.41
C GLU A 152 12.84 -6.18 -7.04
N VAL A 153 13.23 -6.90 -8.09
CA VAL A 153 12.36 -7.92 -8.71
C VAL A 153 12.33 -9.20 -7.88
N MET A 154 13.46 -9.64 -7.32
CA MET A 154 13.51 -10.79 -6.42
C MET A 154 12.57 -10.61 -5.22
N LEU A 155 12.67 -9.46 -4.52
CA LEU A 155 11.82 -9.12 -3.37
C LEU A 155 10.32 -9.06 -3.71
N ARG A 156 9.94 -8.73 -4.95
CA ARG A 156 8.53 -8.68 -5.38
C ARG A 156 7.93 -10.01 -5.81
N ASN A 157 8.77 -11.01 -6.09
CA ASN A 157 8.35 -12.31 -6.61
C ASN A 157 8.81 -13.44 -5.68
N SER A 158 8.94 -13.14 -4.39
CA SER A 158 9.23 -14.08 -3.30
C SER A 158 8.26 -13.83 -2.14
N ASP A 159 8.35 -14.66 -1.10
CA ASP A 159 7.63 -14.50 0.17
C ASP A 159 8.61 -14.38 1.36
N ALA A 160 8.06 -14.46 2.57
CA ALA A 160 8.77 -14.36 3.84
C ALA A 160 9.99 -15.30 3.96
N SER A 161 10.04 -16.44 3.24
CA SER A 161 11.19 -17.36 3.31
C SER A 161 12.49 -16.73 2.79
N LEU A 162 12.41 -15.67 1.98
CA LEU A 162 13.58 -14.96 1.47
C LEU A 162 14.23 -14.05 2.52
N LEU A 163 13.47 -13.57 3.52
CA LEU A 163 13.91 -12.53 4.45
C LEU A 163 15.22 -12.84 5.20
N PRO A 164 15.43 -14.05 5.77
CA PRO A 164 16.67 -14.36 6.48
C PRO A 164 17.91 -14.30 5.57
N LEU A 165 17.75 -14.63 4.29
CA LEU A 165 18.83 -14.66 3.31
C LEU A 165 19.23 -13.25 2.85
N VAL A 166 18.24 -12.37 2.60
CA VAL A 166 18.52 -10.99 2.18
C VAL A 166 18.93 -10.06 3.32
N ALA A 167 18.80 -10.47 4.59
CA ALA A 167 19.08 -9.62 5.76
C ALA A 167 20.50 -9.02 5.74
N ASP A 168 21.54 -9.84 5.55
CA ASP A 168 22.92 -9.37 5.44
C ASP A 168 23.13 -8.43 4.24
N VAL A 169 22.45 -8.71 3.12
CA VAL A 169 22.50 -7.90 1.90
C VAL A 169 21.84 -6.54 2.12
N VAL A 170 20.78 -6.47 2.92
CA VAL A 170 20.12 -5.23 3.32
C VAL A 170 21.00 -4.41 4.26
N GLN A 171 21.74 -5.06 5.18
CA GLN A 171 22.71 -4.36 6.03
C GLN A 171 23.92 -3.85 5.22
N ASP A 172 24.45 -4.63 4.27
CA ASP A 172 25.46 -4.16 3.29
C ASP A 172 24.95 -2.93 2.51
N VAL A 173 23.67 -2.92 2.09
CA VAL A 173 23.02 -1.78 1.42
C VAL A 173 22.92 -0.55 2.34
N LEU A 174 22.49 -0.71 3.59
CA LEU A 174 22.36 0.37 4.57
C LEU A 174 23.74 0.97 4.90
N ALA A 175 24.72 0.13 5.24
CA ALA A 175 26.09 0.57 5.53
C ALA A 175 26.75 1.27 4.34
N THR A 176 26.41 0.88 3.10
CA THR A 176 26.89 1.58 1.89
C THR A 176 26.17 2.91 1.67
N LEU A 177 24.88 3.01 2.01
CA LEU A 177 24.08 4.24 1.94
C LEU A 177 24.58 5.28 2.95
N ASP A 178 24.93 4.84 4.17
CA ASP A 178 25.53 5.67 5.22
C ASP A 178 26.90 6.24 4.83
N GLN A 179 27.63 5.57 3.94
CA GLN A 179 28.94 6.01 3.40
C GLN A 179 28.82 6.89 2.14
N PHE A 180 27.78 6.72 1.30
CA PHE A 180 27.76 7.27 -0.06
C PHE A 180 26.43 7.91 -0.48
N TYR A 181 26.24 9.17 -0.09
CA TYR A 181 25.14 10.06 -0.47
C TYR A 181 25.22 10.58 -1.94
N ASP A 182 25.64 9.75 -2.89
CA ASP A 182 25.77 10.10 -4.31
C ASP A 182 24.63 9.57 -5.19
N LYS A 183 24.81 9.54 -6.52
CA LYS A 183 23.80 9.03 -7.46
C LYS A 183 23.36 7.59 -7.15
N ARG A 184 24.24 6.76 -6.55
CA ARG A 184 23.94 5.39 -6.09
C ARG A 184 22.86 5.34 -5.01
N ALA A 185 22.74 6.36 -4.17
CA ALA A 185 21.72 6.44 -3.13
C ALA A 185 20.28 6.35 -3.69
N THR A 186 20.04 6.85 -4.91
CA THR A 186 18.72 6.70 -5.56
C THR A 186 18.38 5.24 -5.87
N SER A 187 19.37 4.43 -6.25
CA SER A 187 19.20 2.99 -6.50
C SER A 187 19.02 2.21 -5.19
N PHE A 188 19.80 2.54 -4.15
CA PHE A 188 19.66 1.90 -2.83
C PHE A 188 18.32 2.22 -2.17
N VAL A 189 17.87 3.48 -2.15
CA VAL A 189 16.52 3.82 -1.61
C VAL A 189 15.41 3.16 -2.44
N SER A 190 15.63 2.84 -3.72
CA SER A 190 14.69 2.05 -4.52
C SER A 190 14.64 0.57 -4.08
N VAL A 191 15.78 -0.02 -3.68
CA VAL A 191 15.82 -1.34 -3.02
C VAL A 191 15.11 -1.31 -1.67
N LEU A 192 15.38 -0.32 -0.82
CA LEU A 192 14.72 -0.19 0.48
C LEU A 192 13.20 -0.03 0.34
N HIS A 193 12.73 0.69 -0.69
CA HIS A 193 11.31 0.74 -1.04
C HIS A 193 10.75 -0.60 -1.52
N ALA A 194 11.51 -1.37 -2.30
CA ALA A 194 11.09 -2.70 -2.74
C ALA A 194 10.98 -3.66 -1.56
N LEU A 195 11.96 -3.63 -0.67
CA LEU A 195 12.02 -4.39 0.58
C LEU A 195 10.84 -4.04 1.50
N LEU A 196 10.61 -2.77 1.82
CA LEU A 196 9.54 -2.38 2.74
C LEU A 196 8.14 -2.64 2.14
N ALA A 197 7.99 -2.58 0.81
CA ALA A 197 6.76 -3.02 0.14
C ALA A 197 6.58 -4.54 0.21
N ALA A 198 7.66 -5.32 0.06
CA ALA A 198 7.64 -6.77 0.22
C ALA A 198 7.34 -7.17 1.67
N LEU A 199 7.98 -6.55 2.66
CA LEU A 199 7.69 -6.79 4.09
C LEU A 199 6.21 -6.53 4.43
N ALA A 200 5.61 -5.45 3.93
CA ALA A 200 4.19 -5.15 4.13
C ALA A 200 3.24 -6.14 3.41
N GLN A 201 3.73 -6.88 2.41
CA GLN A 201 2.98 -7.92 1.68
C GLN A 201 3.20 -9.32 2.29
N TRP A 202 4.39 -9.61 2.82
CA TRP A 202 4.78 -10.88 3.44
C TRP A 202 4.29 -11.00 4.88
N PHE A 203 4.23 -9.88 5.59
CA PHE A 203 3.73 -9.75 6.95
C PHE A 203 2.57 -8.73 6.95
N PRO A 204 1.45 -9.03 6.26
CA PRO A 204 0.27 -8.18 6.33
C PRO A 204 -0.22 -8.17 7.78
N ASP A 205 -0.61 -6.99 8.25
CA ASP A 205 -0.82 -6.81 9.68
C ASP A 205 -2.14 -7.43 10.13
N THR A 206 -2.06 -8.34 11.10
CA THR A 206 -3.23 -8.99 11.68
C THR A 206 -4.13 -8.04 12.47
N SER A 207 -3.78 -6.76 12.60
CA SER A 207 -4.63 -5.71 13.18
C SER A 207 -5.70 -5.17 12.22
N ASP A 208 -5.40 -5.07 10.92
CA ASP A 208 -6.41 -4.71 9.92
C ASP A 208 -7.30 -5.93 9.60
N LEU A 209 -6.72 -7.16 9.62
CA LEU A 209 -7.53 -8.37 9.80
C LEU A 209 -8.27 -8.35 11.15
N GLY A 210 -7.69 -7.77 12.21
CA GLY A 210 -8.24 -7.67 13.56
C GLY A 210 -9.50 -6.83 13.66
N GLN A 211 -9.71 -5.84 12.79
CA GLN A 211 -11.02 -5.16 12.69
C GLN A 211 -12.04 -5.97 11.87
N LEU A 212 -11.57 -6.79 10.92
CA LEU A 212 -12.39 -7.88 10.37
C LEU A 212 -12.54 -9.03 11.39
N GLN A 213 -11.71 -9.12 12.43
CA GLN A 213 -11.73 -10.13 13.49
C GLN A 213 -12.39 -9.63 14.77
N GLU A 214 -12.76 -8.37 14.92
CA GLU A 214 -13.87 -7.96 15.80
C GLU A 214 -15.22 -8.15 15.07
N GLN A 215 -15.18 -8.37 13.75
CA GLN A 215 -16.28 -8.89 12.93
C GLN A 215 -16.24 -10.42 12.72
N ILE A 216 -15.19 -11.13 13.18
CA ILE A 216 -14.99 -12.60 13.03
C ILE A 216 -14.65 -13.30 14.38
N ILE A 217 -14.28 -12.62 15.47
CA ILE A 217 -14.22 -13.22 16.83
C ILE A 217 -15.62 -13.27 17.48
N GLY A 218 -16.63 -12.71 16.80
CA GLY A 218 -18.01 -13.18 16.94
C GLY A 218 -18.21 -14.61 16.42
N GLU A 219 -17.42 -15.07 15.45
CA GLU A 219 -17.58 -16.34 14.73
C GLU A 219 -16.26 -17.00 14.26
N GLU A 220 -15.41 -17.49 15.17
CA GLU A 220 -14.51 -18.61 14.79
C GLU A 220 -14.35 -19.67 15.89
N GLY A 221 -15.50 -20.22 16.30
CA GLY A 221 -15.59 -21.54 16.89
C GLY A 221 -15.25 -22.65 15.89
N SER A 222 -13.95 -22.76 15.57
CA SER A 222 -13.16 -23.90 15.10
C SER A 222 -13.89 -25.18 14.56
N HIS A 223 -13.45 -25.83 13.47
CA HIS A 223 -12.11 -25.95 12.90
C HIS A 223 -12.14 -26.24 11.38
N LEU A 224 -11.01 -25.91 10.73
CA LEU A 224 -10.32 -26.60 9.64
C LEU A 224 -10.95 -27.89 9.04
N SER A 225 -10.96 -27.96 7.70
CA SER A 225 -11.53 -29.03 6.84
C SER A 225 -13.06 -28.97 6.77
N GLN A 226 -13.71 -28.79 5.62
CA GLN A 226 -13.42 -29.41 4.31
C GLN A 226 -13.59 -28.41 3.15
N ARG A 227 -12.60 -27.56 2.86
CA ARG A 227 -12.61 -26.63 1.70
C ARG A 227 -11.67 -27.04 0.57
N SER A 228 -11.39 -28.33 0.46
CA SER A 228 -10.80 -28.98 -0.72
C SER A 228 -11.73 -30.11 -1.12
N THR A 229 -12.13 -30.12 -2.40
CA THR A 229 -13.42 -30.66 -2.91
C THR A 229 -14.62 -29.96 -2.22
N THR A 230 -15.53 -29.27 -2.89
CA THR A 230 -16.02 -29.39 -4.27
C THR A 230 -16.17 -28.02 -4.98
N LEU A 231 -15.18 -27.65 -5.82
CA LEU A 231 -15.35 -26.61 -6.85
C LEU A 231 -16.00 -27.15 -8.14
N GLN A 232 -16.45 -28.41 -8.10
CA GLN A 232 -17.13 -29.14 -9.15
C GLN A 232 -18.49 -29.63 -8.62
N ASP A 233 -19.42 -29.89 -9.54
CA ASP A 233 -20.67 -30.66 -9.34
C ASP A 233 -21.85 -30.02 -8.58
N ARG A 234 -21.80 -28.76 -8.15
CA ARG A 234 -23.02 -27.94 -7.90
C ARG A 234 -23.09 -26.64 -8.69
N LEU A 235 -22.75 -26.73 -9.98
CA LEU A 235 -23.36 -25.86 -11.00
C LEU A 235 -24.87 -26.21 -11.20
N GLU A 236 -25.32 -27.35 -10.68
CA GLU A 236 -26.63 -27.92 -10.97
C GLU A 236 -27.47 -28.27 -9.72
N ASN A 237 -28.70 -27.72 -9.75
CA ASN A 237 -29.98 -28.33 -9.41
C ASN A 237 -30.38 -28.64 -7.95
N ILE A 238 -31.44 -27.92 -7.55
CA ILE A 238 -32.66 -28.36 -6.84
C ILE A 238 -32.55 -28.66 -5.33
N THR A 239 -33.60 -28.21 -4.62
CA THR A 239 -33.91 -28.41 -3.20
C THR A 239 -35.19 -29.24 -3.04
N THR A 240 -35.32 -29.96 -1.93
CA THR A 240 -36.46 -30.82 -1.59
C THR A 240 -37.50 -30.09 -0.73
N ALA A 241 -38.75 -30.56 -0.76
CA ALA A 241 -39.86 -29.88 -0.08
C ALA A 241 -39.83 -30.01 1.46
N GLU A 242 -39.23 -31.09 1.97
CA GLU A 242 -39.15 -31.39 3.40
C GLU A 242 -38.26 -30.37 4.15
N ASP A 243 -37.20 -29.88 3.50
CA ASP A 243 -36.34 -28.80 4.02
C ASP A 243 -37.12 -27.48 4.21
N ILE A 244 -38.11 -27.22 3.35
CA ILE A 244 -38.95 -26.02 3.38
C ILE A 244 -40.01 -26.11 4.48
N GLU A 245 -40.58 -27.30 4.71
CA GLU A 245 -41.52 -27.56 5.81
C GLU A 245 -40.84 -27.37 7.18
N GLN A 246 -39.62 -27.93 7.35
CA GLN A 246 -38.86 -27.79 8.59
C GLN A 246 -38.46 -26.33 8.88
N PHE A 247 -38.13 -25.56 7.83
CA PHE A 247 -37.84 -24.12 7.93
C PHE A 247 -39.07 -23.31 8.34
N LEU A 248 -40.23 -23.56 7.71
CA LEU A 248 -41.48 -22.87 8.03
C LEU A 248 -41.98 -23.15 9.46
N LEU A 249 -41.80 -24.38 9.96
CA LEU A 249 -42.18 -24.75 11.32
C LEU A 249 -41.33 -24.07 12.40
N ASN A 250 -40.04 -23.81 12.14
CA ASN A 250 -39.21 -23.02 13.04
C ASN A 250 -39.56 -21.52 12.95
N TYR A 251 -39.75 -20.98 11.75
CA TYR A 251 -40.11 -19.57 11.53
C TYR A 251 -41.43 -19.18 12.22
N LEU A 252 -42.44 -20.06 12.21
CA LEU A 252 -43.69 -19.86 12.96
C LEU A 252 -43.48 -19.84 14.48
N LYS A 253 -42.45 -20.53 14.99
CA LYS A 253 -42.15 -20.67 16.42
C LYS A 253 -41.47 -19.45 17.01
N GLU A 254 -40.64 -18.77 16.21
CA GLU A 254 -40.00 -17.50 16.59
C GLU A 254 -40.99 -16.32 16.48
N LYS A 255 -42.00 -16.43 15.61
CA LYS A 255 -43.05 -15.42 15.47
C LYS A 255 -43.87 -15.21 16.76
N ASP A 256 -44.26 -16.29 17.44
CA ASP A 256 -45.02 -16.20 18.70
C ASP A 256 -44.23 -15.53 19.85
N VAL A 257 -42.90 -15.42 19.73
CA VAL A 257 -42.04 -14.67 20.67
C VAL A 257 -42.03 -13.16 20.36
N ALA A 258 -42.25 -12.78 19.10
CA ALA A 258 -42.23 -11.39 18.65
C ALA A 258 -43.53 -10.61 18.97
N ASP A 259 -44.65 -11.30 19.23
CA ASP A 259 -45.95 -10.67 19.52
C ASP A 259 -46.08 -10.07 20.94
N GLY A 260 -45.02 -10.10 21.74
CA GLY A 260 -44.77 -9.17 22.86
C GLY A 260 -45.55 -9.42 24.16
N ASN A 261 -44.85 -9.84 25.22
CA ASN A 261 -45.38 -9.90 26.58
C ASN A 261 -44.34 -9.39 27.59
N VAL A 262 -44.75 -8.62 28.60
CA VAL A 262 -43.89 -7.66 29.32
C VAL A 262 -43.90 -7.88 30.83
N SER A 263 -42.78 -7.61 31.50
CA SER A 263 -42.73 -7.25 32.93
C SER A 263 -41.51 -6.37 33.23
N GLU A 264 -41.65 -5.40 34.13
CA GLU A 264 -40.77 -4.23 34.32
C GLU A 264 -39.93 -4.29 35.63
N PHE A 265 -39.27 -3.17 35.96
CA PHE A 265 -38.62 -2.80 37.25
C PHE A 265 -37.21 -3.40 37.53
N ASP A 266 -36.21 -2.69 38.08
CA ASP A 266 -36.04 -1.23 38.33
C ASP A 266 -34.53 -0.86 38.61
N GLU A 267 -34.28 0.42 38.94
CA GLU A 267 -33.06 1.11 39.45
C GLU A 267 -32.26 0.35 40.56
N GLU A 268 -31.02 0.64 40.98
CA GLU A 268 -30.03 1.75 40.83
C GLU A 268 -28.66 1.16 40.33
N GLU A 269 -27.39 1.63 40.49
CA GLU A 269 -26.64 2.70 41.21
C GLU A 269 -25.33 3.00 40.41
N GLU A 270 -24.60 4.10 40.68
CA GLU A 270 -23.19 4.29 40.26
C GLU A 270 -22.20 3.91 41.40
N GLN A 271 -21.02 3.34 41.10
CA GLN A 271 -19.89 3.37 42.04
C GLN A 271 -18.51 3.17 41.40
N SER A 272 -17.49 3.87 41.91
CA SER A 272 -16.14 3.95 41.36
C SER A 272 -15.04 3.79 42.44
N ASP A 273 -14.04 2.93 42.22
CA ASP A 273 -12.66 3.01 42.76
C ASP A 273 -11.88 1.70 42.46
N PRO A 274 -10.55 1.61 42.71
CA PRO A 274 -9.50 2.64 42.70
C PRO A 274 -8.30 2.24 41.80
N PRO A 275 -7.31 3.12 41.54
CA PRO A 275 -6.09 2.76 40.82
C PRO A 275 -5.19 1.80 41.62
N LYS A 276 -4.45 0.93 40.91
CA LYS A 276 -3.36 0.12 41.49
C LYS A 276 -2.00 0.78 41.27
N VAL A 277 -1.07 0.48 42.19
CA VAL A 277 0.22 1.16 42.37
C VAL A 277 1.35 0.41 41.68
N ASP A 278 2.44 1.10 41.34
CA ASP A 278 3.66 0.50 40.80
C ASP A 278 4.28 -0.56 41.73
N GLU A 279 4.52 -1.76 41.21
CA GLU A 279 5.46 -2.72 41.80
C GLU A 279 6.77 -2.71 41.01
N ASN A 280 7.82 -2.15 41.60
CA ASN A 280 9.19 -2.29 41.11
C ASN A 280 9.70 -3.72 41.41
N ASP A 281 9.46 -4.69 40.53
CA ASP A 281 10.28 -5.91 40.51
C ASP A 281 11.50 -5.70 39.60
N THR A 282 12.68 -6.07 40.08
CA THR A 282 13.98 -5.77 39.45
C THR A 282 14.58 -7.01 38.79
N GLY A 283 13.77 -7.71 37.99
CA GLY A 283 14.25 -8.71 37.05
C GLY A 283 14.79 -8.06 35.76
N PRO A 284 15.84 -8.59 35.12
CA PRO A 284 16.20 -8.18 33.77
C PRO A 284 15.12 -8.71 32.81
N HIS A 285 14.13 -7.87 32.51
CA HIS A 285 13.07 -8.17 31.56
C HIS A 285 13.66 -8.23 30.14
N VAL A 286 14.18 -9.41 29.77
CA VAL A 286 14.64 -9.69 28.41
C VAL A 286 13.42 -9.67 27.51
N GLU A 287 13.13 -8.52 26.90
CA GLU A 287 12.17 -8.43 25.80
C GLU A 287 12.51 -9.51 24.76
N PRO A 288 11.52 -10.28 24.26
CA PRO A 288 11.78 -11.26 23.23
C PRO A 288 12.42 -10.56 22.01
N PRO A 289 13.46 -11.16 21.39
CA PRO A 289 14.20 -10.49 20.33
C PRO A 289 13.25 -10.08 19.21
N LEU A 290 13.24 -8.78 18.89
CA LEU A 290 12.33 -8.18 17.91
C LEU A 290 12.33 -8.99 16.60
N PRO A 291 11.17 -9.24 15.96
CA PRO A 291 11.12 -9.94 14.69
C PRO A 291 12.01 -9.26 13.64
N LEU A 292 12.70 -10.04 12.81
CA LEU A 292 13.73 -9.56 11.89
C LEU A 292 13.22 -8.46 10.94
N GLN A 293 11.97 -8.57 10.49
CA GLN A 293 11.29 -7.55 9.68
C GLN A 293 11.10 -6.21 10.41
N ILE A 294 10.94 -6.21 11.73
CA ILE A 294 10.78 -5.03 12.57
C ILE A 294 12.14 -4.37 12.86
N GLN A 295 13.18 -5.17 13.08
CA GLN A 295 14.57 -4.66 13.16
C GLN A 295 14.96 -3.96 11.86
N ILE A 296 14.76 -4.63 10.72
CA ILE A 296 15.07 -4.09 9.39
C ILE A 296 14.23 -2.84 9.07
N ALA A 297 12.93 -2.84 9.36
CA ALA A 297 12.09 -1.66 9.14
C ALA A 297 12.49 -0.47 10.03
N THR A 298 12.94 -0.73 11.26
CA THR A 298 13.50 0.26 12.20
C THR A 298 14.78 0.87 11.63
N ASP A 299 15.77 0.04 11.26
CA ASP A 299 17.02 0.46 10.63
C ASP A 299 16.78 1.34 9.39
N VAL A 300 15.90 0.88 8.48
CA VAL A 300 15.55 1.61 7.26
C VAL A 300 14.88 2.95 7.58
N MET A 301 13.99 3.00 8.56
CA MET A 301 13.32 4.23 8.96
C MET A 301 14.30 5.25 9.53
N GLU A 302 15.24 4.85 10.38
CA GLU A 302 16.30 5.73 10.90
C GLU A 302 17.10 6.40 9.78
N ARG A 303 17.67 5.59 8.87
CA ARG A 303 18.50 6.08 7.76
C ARG A 303 17.68 6.99 6.82
N CYS A 304 16.40 6.66 6.60
CA CYS A 304 15.48 7.51 5.83
C CYS A 304 15.19 8.87 6.49
N ILE A 305 15.11 8.95 7.83
CA ILE A 305 14.89 10.23 8.54
C ILE A 305 16.01 11.23 8.24
N HIS A 306 17.27 10.78 8.13
CA HIS A 306 18.39 11.64 7.73
C HIS A 306 18.29 12.09 6.27
N LEU A 307 17.91 11.18 5.36
CA LEU A 307 17.79 11.45 3.92
C LEU A 307 16.61 12.37 3.53
N LEU A 308 15.64 12.61 4.42
CA LEU A 308 14.58 13.62 4.22
C LEU A 308 15.13 15.03 3.93
N SER A 309 16.33 15.34 4.42
CA SER A 309 16.97 16.65 4.22
C SER A 309 17.86 16.72 2.97
N ASP A 310 17.95 15.65 2.17
CA ASP A 310 18.84 15.62 1.00
C ASP A 310 18.48 16.68 -0.07
N LYS A 311 19.49 17.14 -0.81
CA LYS A 311 19.37 18.19 -1.83
C LYS A 311 18.62 17.71 -3.08
N ASN A 312 18.71 16.43 -3.44
CA ASN A 312 18.08 15.87 -4.63
C ASN A 312 16.59 15.53 -4.38
N LEU A 313 15.70 16.25 -5.07
CA LEU A 313 14.25 16.02 -4.97
C LEU A 313 13.86 14.56 -5.26
N LYS A 314 14.56 13.86 -6.17
CA LYS A 314 14.26 12.44 -6.47
C LYS A 314 14.53 11.52 -5.27
N ILE A 315 15.57 11.82 -4.47
CA ILE A 315 15.86 11.08 -3.24
C ILE A 315 14.79 11.42 -2.20
N ARG A 316 14.51 12.71 -1.94
CA ARG A 316 13.46 13.12 -0.98
C ARG A 316 12.09 12.48 -1.27
N LEU A 317 11.66 12.49 -2.54
CA LEU A 317 10.39 11.86 -2.95
C LEU A 317 10.37 10.35 -2.68
N LYS A 318 11.47 9.64 -2.95
CA LYS A 318 11.56 8.20 -2.72
C LYS A 318 11.73 7.82 -1.25
N VAL A 319 12.44 8.63 -0.47
CA VAL A 319 12.56 8.50 0.99
C VAL A 319 11.18 8.67 1.65
N LEU A 320 10.37 9.63 1.19
CA LEU A 320 9.00 9.78 1.67
C LEU A 320 8.12 8.56 1.33
N ASP A 321 8.28 7.96 0.14
CA ASP A 321 7.61 6.70 -0.19
C ASP A 321 8.08 5.51 0.67
N VAL A 322 9.35 5.47 1.08
CA VAL A 322 9.87 4.43 2.01
C VAL A 322 9.31 4.63 3.41
N LEU A 323 9.32 5.86 3.94
CA LEU A 323 8.81 6.15 5.29
C LEU A 323 7.32 5.84 5.43
N ASP A 324 6.52 6.08 4.38
CA ASP A 324 5.12 5.69 4.34
C ASP A 324 4.93 4.18 4.56
N LEU A 325 5.81 3.35 3.98
CA LEU A 325 5.82 1.89 4.16
C LEU A 325 6.41 1.46 5.52
N CYS A 326 7.46 2.14 6.02
CA CYS A 326 8.00 1.90 7.37
C CYS A 326 6.92 2.05 8.44
N VAL A 327 6.06 3.07 8.34
CA VAL A 327 4.95 3.28 9.28
C VAL A 327 3.96 2.11 9.24
N VAL A 328 3.65 1.58 8.05
CA VAL A 328 2.77 0.41 7.90
C VAL A 328 3.40 -0.85 8.50
N VAL A 329 4.68 -1.13 8.22
CA VAL A 329 5.37 -2.33 8.74
C VAL A 329 5.59 -2.27 10.26
N LEU A 330 5.68 -1.07 10.85
CA LEU A 330 5.95 -0.86 12.28
C LEU A 330 4.69 -0.58 13.13
N GLN A 331 3.49 -0.51 12.53
CA GLN A 331 2.27 -0.06 13.22
C GLN A 331 1.89 -0.88 14.46
N SER A 332 2.11 -2.20 14.45
CA SER A 332 1.85 -3.07 15.60
C SER A 332 3.00 -3.12 16.62
N HIS A 333 4.07 -2.34 16.40
CA HIS A 333 5.25 -2.27 17.26
C HIS A 333 5.47 -0.82 17.75
N GLN A 334 4.46 -0.28 18.45
CA GLN A 334 4.39 1.12 18.89
C GLN A 334 5.62 1.58 19.70
N ASN A 335 6.20 0.69 20.53
CA ASN A 335 7.45 0.97 21.28
C ASN A 335 8.60 1.42 20.36
N GLN A 336 8.64 0.96 19.11
CA GLN A 336 9.65 1.34 18.11
C GLN A 336 9.13 2.44 17.17
N LEU A 337 7.85 2.39 16.77
CA LEU A 337 7.26 3.39 15.88
C LEU A 337 7.21 4.79 16.50
N LEU A 338 6.82 4.95 17.76
CA LEU A 338 6.64 6.29 18.37
C LEU A 338 7.97 7.08 18.53
N PRO A 339 9.10 6.48 18.98
CA PRO A 339 10.40 7.14 18.95
C PRO A 339 10.89 7.52 17.54
N LEU A 340 10.61 6.68 16.53
CA LEU A 340 10.94 6.96 15.14
C LEU A 340 10.06 8.08 14.56
N ALA A 341 8.75 8.06 14.84
CA ALA A 341 7.81 9.13 14.50
C ALA A 341 8.24 10.47 15.11
N HIS A 342 8.72 10.46 16.35
CA HIS A 342 9.29 11.65 16.99
C HIS A 342 10.51 12.20 16.25
N ARG A 343 11.47 11.33 15.90
CA ARG A 343 12.68 11.71 15.15
C ARG A 343 12.36 12.17 13.73
N ALA A 344 11.35 11.57 13.10
CA ALA A 344 10.85 11.93 11.77
C ALA A 344 10.11 13.28 11.74
N TRP A 345 9.48 13.70 12.85
CA TRP A 345 8.58 14.85 12.85
C TRP A 345 9.25 16.18 12.43
N PRO A 346 10.38 16.64 13.02
CA PRO A 346 10.99 17.91 12.62
C PRO A 346 11.41 18.00 11.13
N PRO A 347 12.04 16.98 10.51
CA PRO A 347 12.29 17.03 9.06
C PRO A 347 10.99 16.87 8.24
N LEU A 348 10.01 16.06 8.66
CA LEU A 348 8.74 15.90 7.96
C LEU A 348 7.95 17.21 7.90
N VAL A 349 7.87 17.98 8.99
CA VAL A 349 7.24 19.32 9.01
C VAL A 349 7.91 20.26 7.99
N ARG A 350 9.24 20.20 7.82
CA ARG A 350 9.94 20.97 6.78
C ARG A 350 9.57 20.53 5.36
N ARG A 351 9.22 19.25 5.12
CA ARG A 351 8.70 18.77 3.83
C ARG A 351 7.25 19.14 3.59
N LEU A 352 6.43 19.18 4.64
CA LEU A 352 5.03 19.61 4.59
C LEU A 352 4.86 21.10 4.33
N THR A 353 5.80 21.94 4.78
CA THR A 353 5.62 23.40 4.82
C THR A 353 6.61 24.21 3.97
N ASN A 354 7.81 23.68 3.70
CA ASN A 354 8.94 24.42 3.12
C ASN A 354 9.77 23.51 2.17
N ASP A 355 9.14 23.00 1.12
CA ASP A 355 9.80 22.22 0.05
C ASP A 355 9.03 22.34 -1.28
N ASP A 356 9.56 21.73 -2.33
CA ASP A 356 8.90 21.56 -3.63
C ASP A 356 7.48 20.96 -3.48
N PRO A 357 6.46 21.42 -4.23
CA PRO A 357 5.09 20.96 -4.02
C PRO A 357 4.84 19.47 -4.30
N LEU A 358 5.72 18.78 -5.05
CA LEU A 358 5.70 17.31 -5.17
C LEU A 358 6.16 16.65 -3.86
N ALA A 359 7.16 17.21 -3.19
CA ALA A 359 7.62 16.76 -1.88
C ALA A 359 6.58 17.06 -0.79
N VAL A 360 5.92 18.22 -0.83
CA VAL A 360 4.77 18.53 0.04
C VAL A 360 3.65 17.50 -0.14
N LEU A 361 3.28 17.18 -1.39
CA LEU A 361 2.24 16.19 -1.69
C LEU A 361 2.58 14.78 -1.17
N ARG A 362 3.85 14.36 -1.26
CA ARG A 362 4.32 13.07 -0.71
C ARG A 362 4.38 13.09 0.82
N ALA A 363 4.88 14.17 1.42
CA ALA A 363 4.94 14.33 2.87
C ALA A 363 3.54 14.37 3.50
N PHE A 364 2.55 14.94 2.80
CA PHE A 364 1.16 14.90 3.24
C PHE A 364 0.53 13.50 3.16
N LYS A 365 1.00 12.62 2.25
CA LYS A 365 0.64 11.19 2.29
C LYS A 365 1.19 10.55 3.58
N VAL A 366 2.50 10.68 3.83
CA VAL A 366 3.17 10.16 5.03
C VAL A 366 2.48 10.65 6.30
N LEU A 367 2.09 11.93 6.38
CA LEU A 367 1.36 12.50 7.51
C LEU A 367 0.01 11.81 7.77
N ARG A 368 -0.75 11.45 6.72
CA ARG A 368 -2.04 10.75 6.87
C ARG A 368 -1.87 9.30 7.35
N THR A 369 -0.80 8.64 6.92
CA THR A 369 -0.43 7.29 7.36
C THR A 369 0.03 7.33 8.82
N LEU A 370 0.98 8.21 9.14
CA LEU A 370 1.55 8.40 10.47
C LEU A 370 0.50 8.86 11.50
N GLY A 371 -0.33 9.85 11.17
CA GLY A 371 -1.43 10.28 12.04
C GLY A 371 -2.44 9.16 12.31
N GLY A 372 -2.74 8.34 11.30
CA GLY A 372 -3.65 7.20 11.43
C GLY A 372 -3.10 5.95 12.12
N LYS A 373 -1.80 5.90 12.46
CA LYS A 373 -1.16 4.77 13.15
C LYS A 373 -0.32 5.20 14.38
N CYS A 374 -0.33 6.48 14.74
CA CYS A 374 0.24 7.02 15.99
C CYS A 374 -0.74 7.87 16.82
N GLY A 375 -1.91 8.24 16.28
CA GLY A 375 -3.00 8.90 17.03
C GLY A 375 -2.60 10.14 17.84
N ASP A 376 -3.06 10.20 19.09
CA ASP A 376 -2.86 11.32 20.02
C ASP A 376 -1.41 11.77 20.19
N PHE A 377 -0.43 10.87 20.02
CA PHE A 377 1.01 11.22 20.07
C PHE A 377 1.39 12.35 19.09
N LEU A 378 0.61 12.51 18.01
CA LEU A 378 0.79 13.54 17.00
C LEU A 378 -0.25 14.65 17.03
N ARG A 379 -1.37 14.51 17.75
CA ARG A 379 -2.45 15.51 17.88
C ARG A 379 -1.91 16.91 18.17
N SER A 380 -1.30 17.09 19.35
CA SER A 380 -0.72 18.37 19.78
C SER A 380 0.33 18.92 18.79
N ARG A 381 1.13 18.05 18.17
CA ARG A 381 2.18 18.42 17.22
C ARG A 381 1.58 18.90 15.89
N PHE A 382 0.57 18.21 15.37
CA PHE A 382 -0.15 18.56 14.15
C PHE A 382 -0.87 19.91 14.31
N CYS A 383 -1.63 20.09 15.39
CA CYS A 383 -2.35 21.34 15.69
C CYS A 383 -1.42 22.56 15.74
N LYS A 384 -0.21 22.38 16.30
CA LYS A 384 0.77 23.44 16.49
C LYS A 384 1.59 23.73 15.23
N ASP A 385 2.18 22.71 14.62
CA ASP A 385 3.25 22.88 13.62
C ASP A 385 2.72 22.86 12.17
N VAL A 386 1.59 22.19 11.92
CA VAL A 386 1.14 21.84 10.55
C VAL A 386 -0.23 22.42 10.23
N LEU A 387 -1.25 22.22 11.07
CA LEU A 387 -2.62 22.66 10.82
C LEU A 387 -2.74 24.14 10.43
N PRO A 388 -2.12 25.11 11.13
CA PRO A 388 -2.25 26.53 10.78
C PRO A 388 -1.63 26.87 9.42
N LYS A 389 -0.64 26.08 8.96
CA LYS A 389 -0.01 26.23 7.65
C LYS A 389 -0.88 25.65 6.54
N LEU A 390 -1.52 24.51 6.77
CA LEU A 390 -2.49 23.92 5.83
C LEU A 390 -3.74 24.79 5.69
N ALA A 391 -4.33 25.23 6.81
CA ALA A 391 -5.48 26.12 6.84
C ALA A 391 -5.18 27.46 6.12
N GLY A 392 -4.07 28.13 6.47
CA GLY A 392 -3.66 29.36 5.80
C GLY A 392 -3.37 29.19 4.30
N SER A 393 -2.80 28.06 3.89
CA SER A 393 -2.58 27.72 2.47
C SER A 393 -3.89 27.52 1.72
N LEU A 394 -4.86 26.81 2.33
CA LEU A 394 -6.20 26.64 1.76
C LEU A 394 -6.91 27.98 1.58
N VAL A 395 -6.95 28.84 2.60
CA VAL A 395 -7.57 30.19 2.52
C VAL A 395 -6.87 31.04 1.44
N ALA A 396 -5.54 31.01 1.35
CA ALA A 396 -4.78 31.77 0.35
C ALA A 396 -4.99 31.28 -1.09
N GLN A 397 -5.19 29.97 -1.31
CA GLN A 397 -5.43 29.40 -2.64
C GLN A 397 -6.91 29.43 -3.07
N ALA A 398 -7.85 29.48 -2.12
CA ALA A 398 -9.30 29.53 -2.40
C ALA A 398 -9.74 30.61 -3.41
N PRO A 399 -9.26 31.87 -3.36
CA PRO A 399 -9.62 32.88 -4.37
C PRO A 399 -8.95 32.67 -5.74
N VAL A 400 -7.90 31.86 -5.82
CA VAL A 400 -7.27 31.45 -7.09
C VAL A 400 -8.14 30.38 -7.75
N SER A 401 -8.45 29.30 -7.03
CA SER A 401 -9.29 28.21 -7.55
C SER A 401 -10.71 28.67 -7.91
N ALA A 402 -11.30 29.59 -7.12
CA ALA A 402 -12.62 30.17 -7.40
C ALA A 402 -12.69 31.10 -8.63
N ARG A 403 -11.56 31.34 -9.31
CA ARG A 403 -11.46 32.14 -10.55
C ARG A 403 -10.82 31.36 -11.70
N ALA A 404 -10.49 30.08 -11.49
CA ALA A 404 -9.66 29.33 -12.42
C ALA A 404 -10.47 28.59 -13.49
N GLY A 405 -10.00 28.62 -14.73
CA GLY A 405 -10.61 27.86 -15.84
C GLY A 405 -10.36 26.34 -15.75
N PRO A 406 -11.02 25.52 -16.60
CA PRO A 406 -10.99 24.05 -16.50
C PRO A 406 -9.59 23.41 -16.44
N VAL A 407 -8.62 24.01 -17.11
CA VAL A 407 -7.20 23.61 -17.14
C VAL A 407 -6.57 23.53 -15.74
N TYR A 408 -7.09 24.29 -14.78
CA TYR A 408 -6.61 24.31 -13.39
C TYR A 408 -6.59 22.92 -12.75
N THR A 409 -7.54 22.05 -13.11
CA THR A 409 -7.65 20.67 -12.62
C THR A 409 -6.42 19.79 -12.91
N HIS A 410 -5.59 20.17 -13.89
CA HIS A 410 -4.35 19.46 -14.21
C HIS A 410 -3.12 20.01 -13.46
N THR A 411 -3.22 21.20 -12.87
CA THR A 411 -2.12 21.88 -12.18
C THR A 411 -1.70 21.19 -10.89
N LEU A 412 -0.47 21.46 -10.44
CA LEU A 412 0.02 20.96 -9.16
C LEU A 412 -0.62 21.66 -7.95
N ALA A 413 -1.00 22.94 -8.08
CA ALA A 413 -1.72 23.69 -7.05
C ALA A 413 -3.09 23.06 -6.72
N PHE A 414 -3.88 22.75 -7.76
CA PHE A 414 -5.15 22.03 -7.61
C PHE A 414 -4.97 20.65 -6.96
N LYS A 415 -3.95 19.89 -7.38
CA LYS A 415 -3.65 18.57 -6.79
C LYS A 415 -3.28 18.66 -5.31
N LEU A 416 -2.59 19.72 -4.91
CA LEU A 416 -2.24 19.97 -3.51
C LEU A 416 -3.48 20.39 -2.70
N GLN A 417 -4.29 21.35 -3.18
CA GLN A 417 -5.58 21.70 -2.55
C GLN A 417 -6.48 20.47 -2.35
N LEU A 418 -6.67 19.68 -3.41
CA LEU A 418 -7.52 18.50 -3.40
C LEU A 418 -7.01 17.45 -2.41
N ALA A 419 -5.69 17.19 -2.39
CA ALA A 419 -5.09 16.25 -1.46
C ALA A 419 -5.28 16.70 0.00
N VAL A 420 -5.05 17.98 0.31
CA VAL A 420 -5.24 18.53 1.66
C VAL A 420 -6.69 18.43 2.10
N LEU A 421 -7.66 18.86 1.29
CA LEU A 421 -9.09 18.72 1.61
C LEU A 421 -9.49 17.24 1.81
N GLN A 422 -9.04 16.33 0.94
CA GLN A 422 -9.28 14.88 1.07
C GLN A 422 -8.55 14.22 2.25
N GLY A 423 -7.64 14.92 2.93
CA GLY A 423 -6.88 14.41 4.07
C GLY A 423 -7.22 15.04 5.40
N LEU A 424 -7.69 16.30 5.43
CA LEU A 424 -7.98 17.01 6.68
C LEU A 424 -9.10 16.34 7.48
N GLY A 425 -10.24 16.02 6.87
CA GLY A 425 -11.35 15.33 7.55
C GLY A 425 -10.92 14.03 8.26
N PRO A 426 -10.32 13.06 7.54
CA PRO A 426 -9.78 11.86 8.16
C PRO A 426 -8.67 12.10 9.19
N LEU A 427 -7.92 13.21 9.10
CA LEU A 427 -6.95 13.60 10.13
C LEU A 427 -7.62 14.21 11.37
N CYS A 428 -8.81 14.81 11.25
CA CYS A 428 -9.59 15.28 12.40
C CYS A 428 -10.08 14.09 13.23
N GLU A 429 -10.66 13.10 12.55
CA GLU A 429 -11.18 11.85 13.11
C GLU A 429 -10.07 10.99 13.74
N ARG A 430 -8.92 10.85 13.08
CA ARG A 430 -7.79 9.99 13.53
C ARG A 430 -6.88 10.60 14.60
N LEU A 431 -6.98 11.91 14.84
CA LEU A 431 -6.18 12.63 15.84
C LEU A 431 -7.05 13.22 16.96
N ASP A 432 -8.34 12.85 17.03
CA ASP A 432 -9.32 13.39 17.98
C ASP A 432 -9.22 14.93 18.10
N LEU A 433 -9.34 15.68 16.99
CA LEU A 433 -9.12 17.12 17.08
C LEU A 433 -10.23 17.79 17.92
N GLY A 434 -9.84 18.57 18.92
CA GLY A 434 -10.80 19.29 19.76
C GLY A 434 -11.38 20.53 19.08
N GLU A 435 -12.57 20.95 19.52
CA GLU A 435 -13.38 22.09 19.05
C GLU A 435 -12.56 23.26 18.48
N GLY A 436 -11.67 23.84 19.29
CA GLY A 436 -10.86 25.00 18.90
C GLY A 436 -9.87 24.76 17.75
N ASP A 437 -9.57 23.53 17.36
CA ASP A 437 -8.83 23.16 16.14
C ASP A 437 -9.75 22.66 15.01
N LEU A 438 -10.88 22.01 15.33
CA LEU A 438 -11.95 21.70 14.36
C LEU A 438 -12.48 22.97 13.69
N ASN A 439 -12.74 24.02 14.47
CA ASN A 439 -13.22 25.31 13.96
C ASN A 439 -12.23 25.93 12.94
N LYS A 440 -10.90 25.81 13.18
CA LYS A 440 -9.86 26.25 12.23
C LYS A 440 -9.86 25.44 10.92
N VAL A 441 -10.22 24.16 10.99
CA VAL A 441 -10.40 23.31 9.79
C VAL A 441 -11.68 23.73 9.05
N ALA A 442 -12.77 23.94 9.78
CA ALA A 442 -14.06 24.34 9.23
C ALA A 442 -13.97 25.68 8.49
N ASP A 443 -13.44 26.74 9.12
CA ASP A 443 -13.18 28.06 8.52
C ASP A 443 -12.43 27.96 7.18
N ALA A 444 -11.34 27.20 7.17
CA ALA A 444 -10.48 27.05 6.00
C ALA A 444 -11.12 26.22 4.87
N CYS A 445 -12.01 25.29 5.22
CA CYS A 445 -12.72 24.43 4.27
C CYS A 445 -14.04 25.04 3.78
N LEU A 446 -14.68 25.93 4.55
CA LEU A 446 -15.96 26.54 4.24
C LEU A 446 -15.96 27.28 2.89
N ILE A 447 -14.88 28.02 2.60
CA ILE A 447 -14.69 28.76 1.34
C ILE A 447 -14.70 27.83 0.10
N TYR A 448 -14.52 26.51 0.31
CA TYR A 448 -14.55 25.50 -0.74
C TYR A 448 -15.94 24.94 -1.06
N LEU A 449 -16.98 25.21 -0.26
CA LEU A 449 -18.36 24.78 -0.53
C LEU A 449 -19.07 25.60 -1.64
N SER A 450 -18.52 26.75 -2.04
CA SER A 450 -19.11 27.62 -3.07
C SER A 450 -18.96 27.03 -4.49
N ALA A 451 -20.02 27.02 -5.30
CA ALA A 451 -20.00 26.63 -6.72
C ALA A 451 -19.11 27.48 -7.64
N LYS A 452 -18.46 28.54 -7.14
CA LYS A 452 -17.34 29.19 -7.84
C LYS A 452 -16.09 28.31 -7.90
N GLN A 453 -15.96 27.38 -6.95
CA GLN A 453 -14.84 26.46 -6.84
C GLN A 453 -15.00 25.27 -7.80
N PRO A 454 -13.89 24.65 -8.26
CA PRO A 454 -13.95 23.37 -8.96
C PRO A 454 -14.75 22.31 -8.18
N VAL A 455 -15.63 21.58 -8.87
CA VAL A 455 -16.57 20.61 -8.25
C VAL A 455 -15.86 19.60 -7.34
N LYS A 456 -14.71 19.07 -7.76
CA LYS A 456 -13.91 18.13 -6.96
C LYS A 456 -13.37 18.69 -5.63
N LEU A 457 -13.22 20.02 -5.53
CA LEU A 457 -12.86 20.67 -4.26
C LEU A 457 -14.10 20.88 -3.38
N GLN A 458 -15.28 21.15 -3.96
CA GLN A 458 -16.56 21.16 -3.23
C GLN A 458 -16.87 19.77 -2.66
N GLU A 459 -16.72 18.70 -3.46
CA GLU A 459 -16.87 17.30 -3.05
C GLU A 459 -15.93 16.94 -1.88
N ALA A 460 -14.66 17.37 -1.97
CA ALA A 460 -13.68 17.14 -0.92
C ALA A 460 -14.00 17.95 0.36
N ALA A 461 -14.44 19.19 0.23
CA ALA A 461 -14.84 20.03 1.36
C ALA A 461 -16.10 19.51 2.05
N ARG A 462 -17.14 19.08 1.31
CA ARG A 462 -18.31 18.39 1.88
C ARG A 462 -17.89 17.15 2.69
N ARG A 463 -16.92 16.38 2.19
CA ARG A 463 -16.34 15.24 2.95
C ARG A 463 -15.63 15.69 4.22
N VAL A 464 -14.91 16.81 4.25
CA VAL A 464 -14.35 17.35 5.51
C VAL A 464 -15.47 17.58 6.52
N PHE A 465 -16.54 18.29 6.16
CA PHE A 465 -17.66 18.53 7.09
C PHE A 465 -18.32 17.22 7.57
N PHE A 466 -18.49 16.21 6.71
CA PHE A 466 -18.96 14.88 7.16
C PHE A 466 -18.01 14.18 8.16
N HIS A 467 -16.70 14.45 8.14
CA HIS A 467 -15.78 13.97 9.18
C HIS A 467 -15.84 14.86 10.44
N LEU A 468 -16.02 16.18 10.31
CA LEU A 468 -16.20 17.08 11.47
C LEU A 468 -17.46 16.69 12.26
N MET A 469 -18.59 16.44 11.58
CA MET A 469 -19.85 15.96 12.18
C MET A 469 -19.73 14.64 12.96
N LYS A 470 -18.66 13.85 12.75
CA LYS A 470 -18.41 12.63 13.54
C LYS A 470 -17.61 12.88 14.82
N VAL A 471 -16.77 13.91 14.84
CA VAL A 471 -15.92 14.26 15.99
C VAL A 471 -16.69 15.21 16.91
N ASP A 472 -17.39 16.17 16.32
CA ASP A 472 -18.21 17.16 17.02
C ASP A 472 -19.49 17.43 16.18
N PRO A 473 -20.58 16.69 16.44
CA PRO A 473 -21.84 16.89 15.74
C PRO A 473 -22.43 18.28 15.98
N ASP A 474 -22.40 18.74 17.23
CA ASP A 474 -23.15 19.92 17.69
C ASP A 474 -22.51 21.23 17.21
N CYS A 475 -21.19 21.40 17.34
CA CYS A 475 -20.51 22.58 16.82
C CYS A 475 -20.54 22.60 15.28
N THR A 476 -20.47 21.43 14.62
CA THR A 476 -20.57 21.38 13.15
C THR A 476 -21.99 21.69 12.67
N TRP A 477 -23.03 21.20 13.37
CA TRP A 477 -24.43 21.52 13.10
C TRP A 477 -24.72 23.00 13.33
N PHE A 478 -24.24 23.57 14.43
CA PHE A 478 -24.42 24.99 14.76
C PHE A 478 -23.81 25.89 13.68
N LEU A 479 -22.54 25.64 13.32
CA LEU A 479 -21.83 26.40 12.29
C LEU A 479 -22.55 26.33 10.93
N LEU A 480 -23.02 25.14 10.52
CA LEU A 480 -23.73 24.99 9.25
C LEU A 480 -25.09 25.71 9.25
N ASN A 481 -25.81 25.74 10.37
CA ASN A 481 -27.08 26.47 10.49
C ASN A 481 -26.90 28.00 10.58
N GLU A 482 -25.82 28.52 11.19
CA GLU A 482 -25.48 29.94 11.15
C GLU A 482 -25.27 30.43 9.69
N LEU A 483 -24.75 29.56 8.83
CA LEU A 483 -24.51 29.83 7.42
C LEU A 483 -25.76 29.66 6.54
N TYR A 484 -26.56 28.62 6.78
CA TYR A 484 -27.83 28.38 6.09
C TYR A 484 -28.72 27.40 6.87
N CYS A 485 -29.58 27.93 7.74
CA CYS A 485 -30.70 27.17 8.27
C CYS A 485 -31.89 27.21 7.27
N PRO A 486 -32.39 26.08 6.77
CA PRO A 486 -33.52 26.05 5.83
C PRO A 486 -34.88 26.28 6.51
N GLU A 487 -34.95 26.14 7.83
CA GLU A 487 -36.17 26.26 8.64
C GLU A 487 -36.02 27.38 9.69
N GLN A 488 -37.14 27.88 10.21
CA GLN A 488 -37.10 28.79 11.36
C GLN A 488 -37.17 27.98 12.65
N LEU A 489 -36.04 27.88 13.34
CA LEU A 489 -35.94 27.25 14.67
C LEU A 489 -36.85 28.00 15.67
N LEU A 490 -38.02 27.44 15.93
CA LEU A 490 -38.95 27.93 16.96
C LEU A 490 -38.41 27.53 18.34
N PRO A 491 -38.39 28.45 19.33
CA PRO A 491 -37.96 28.10 20.69
C PRO A 491 -38.92 27.08 21.31
N PRO A 492 -38.44 26.03 22.01
CA PRO A 492 -39.27 24.96 22.56
C PRO A 492 -40.20 25.44 23.70
N HIS A 493 -39.97 26.64 24.24
CA HIS A 493 -40.85 27.27 25.21
C HIS A 493 -40.91 28.80 24.95
N PRO A 494 -42.09 29.46 25.01
CA PRO A 494 -42.25 30.88 24.71
C PRO A 494 -41.66 31.85 25.77
N ALA A 495 -40.79 31.36 26.66
CA ALA A 495 -39.97 32.16 27.55
C ALA A 495 -38.46 32.08 27.22
N CYS A 496 -38.09 31.29 26.21
CA CYS A 496 -36.79 31.35 25.58
C CYS A 496 -36.90 32.29 24.37
N ASP A 497 -36.17 33.40 24.38
CA ASP A 497 -36.03 34.21 23.16
C ASP A 497 -35.42 33.34 22.06
N GLY A 498 -36.01 33.38 20.86
CA GLY A 498 -35.49 32.64 19.71
C GLY A 498 -34.08 33.12 19.37
N VAL A 499 -33.14 32.18 19.20
CA VAL A 499 -31.74 32.50 18.88
C VAL A 499 -31.65 33.01 17.44
N THR A 500 -31.92 34.31 17.25
CA THR A 500 -31.58 35.01 16.02
C THR A 500 -30.06 35.12 15.93
N PRO A 501 -29.41 34.56 14.90
CA PRO A 501 -27.98 34.79 14.70
C PRO A 501 -27.70 36.30 14.60
N PRO A 502 -26.66 36.82 15.26
CA PRO A 502 -26.24 38.20 15.08
C PRO A 502 -25.76 38.44 13.63
N TRP A 503 -25.53 39.72 13.29
CA TRP A 503 -24.91 40.18 12.03
C TRP A 503 -25.77 40.06 10.74
N PRO A 504 -26.61 41.06 10.43
CA PRO A 504 -27.24 41.22 9.12
C PRO A 504 -26.24 41.26 7.93
N GLU A 505 -25.00 41.72 8.17
CA GLU A 505 -23.94 41.73 7.17
C GLU A 505 -23.36 40.34 6.90
N ALA A 506 -23.31 39.47 7.91
CA ALA A 506 -22.94 38.06 7.74
C ALA A 506 -24.02 37.36 6.91
N MET A 507 -25.32 37.55 7.22
CA MET A 507 -26.42 37.03 6.40
C MET A 507 -26.30 37.46 4.93
N ALA A 508 -25.91 38.70 4.62
CA ALA A 508 -25.73 39.16 3.24
C ALA A 508 -24.51 38.55 2.52
N ALA A 509 -23.59 37.90 3.23
CA ALA A 509 -22.48 37.11 2.69
C ALA A 509 -22.81 35.59 2.67
N ALA A 510 -23.53 35.12 3.68
CA ALA A 510 -24.01 33.75 3.84
C ALA A 510 -25.09 33.42 2.80
N GLU A 511 -26.12 34.26 2.62
CA GLU A 511 -27.08 34.19 1.51
C GLU A 511 -26.37 34.08 0.16
N LYS A 512 -25.36 34.93 -0.07
CA LYS A 512 -24.58 34.87 -1.32
C LYS A 512 -23.91 33.51 -1.44
N THR A 513 -23.28 33.01 -0.38
CA THR A 513 -22.56 31.73 -0.34
C THR A 513 -23.49 30.53 -0.52
N ALA A 514 -24.62 30.50 0.18
CA ALA A 514 -25.68 29.50 0.08
C ALA A 514 -26.33 29.47 -1.31
N ARG A 515 -26.54 30.62 -1.96
CA ARG A 515 -26.94 30.68 -3.39
C ARG A 515 -25.87 30.14 -4.36
N TRP A 516 -24.63 29.88 -3.90
CA TRP A 516 -23.64 29.09 -4.63
C TRP A 516 -23.54 27.63 -4.16
N ILE A 517 -24.31 27.15 -3.19
CA ILE A 517 -24.36 25.70 -2.89
C ILE A 517 -25.37 25.11 -3.87
N ARG A 518 -24.87 24.32 -4.83
CA ARG A 518 -25.56 24.10 -6.13
C ARG A 518 -26.72 23.09 -6.11
N GLN A 519 -26.92 22.46 -4.97
CA GLN A 519 -27.99 21.54 -4.60
C GLN A 519 -28.25 21.79 -3.11
N PRO A 520 -29.40 21.39 -2.54
CA PRO A 520 -29.45 21.19 -1.10
C PRO A 520 -28.25 20.34 -0.63
N ILE A 521 -27.75 20.64 0.56
CA ILE A 521 -27.09 19.58 1.33
C ILE A 521 -28.25 18.74 1.84
N ASP A 522 -28.55 17.66 1.14
CA ASP A 522 -29.35 16.59 1.74
C ASP A 522 -28.50 16.07 2.91
N LEU A 523 -28.98 16.37 4.13
CA LEU A 523 -28.34 16.12 5.43
C LEU A 523 -28.87 14.79 6.02
#